data_AF-A0A849QUJ7-F1
#
_entry.id   AF-A0A849QUJ7-F1
#
_cell.length_a   1.000
_cell.length_b   1.000
_cell.length_c   1.000
_cell.angle_alpha   90.00
_cell.angle_beta   90.00
_cell.angle_gamma   90.00
#
_symmetry.space_group_name_H-M   'P 1'
#
loop_
_entity.id
_entity.type
_entity.pdbx_description
1 polymer ?
#
loop_
_entity_poly.entity_id
_entity_poly.type
_entity_poly.pdbx_seq_one_letter_code
_entity_poly.pdbx_strand_id
1 'polypeptide(L)'
;MDIPIVGIASVERWTLPLFEPWIPEAFYPQHIFPKASSVIVIGLPVGLPVIETTPSIYYHELYRTINILLDQYGYLLSNFLNMKGYPSVFVPRDGYGDINVLIERPTAFFSHKHAAYLAGLGSFGVNNTLLTKEYGPRVRFTSVFTSA
;
A
#
# COMPACT_ATOMS: atom_id res chain seq x y z
N MET A 1 -15.29 7.19 -6.78
CA MET A 1 -14.76 6.14 -5.89
C MET A 1 -14.77 6.74 -4.51
N ASP A 2 -15.39 6.08 -3.53
CA ASP A 2 -15.42 6.57 -2.15
C ASP A 2 -14.25 5.94 -1.40
N ILE A 3 -13.10 6.62 -1.40
CA ILE A 3 -11.85 6.14 -0.80
C ILE A 3 -11.53 7.09 0.37
N PRO A 4 -11.59 6.62 1.63
CA PRO A 4 -11.46 7.49 2.80
C PRO A 4 -10.04 8.00 3.02
N ILE A 5 -9.03 7.29 2.51
CA ILE A 5 -7.62 7.66 2.71
C ILE A 5 -6.92 7.63 1.35
N VAL A 6 -6.40 8.79 0.93
CA VAL A 6 -5.60 8.94 -0.29
C VAL A 6 -4.40 9.83 0.00
N GLY A 7 -3.23 9.43 -0.46
CA GLY A 7 -2.01 10.23 -0.39
C GLY A 7 -1.18 10.06 -1.65
N ILE A 8 -0.32 11.03 -1.95
CA ILE A 8 0.55 11.01 -3.12
C ILE A 8 1.97 11.35 -2.68
N ALA A 9 2.94 10.59 -3.16
CA ALA A 9 4.36 10.83 -2.92
C ALA A 9 5.13 10.87 -4.25
N SER A 10 5.99 11.87 -4.42
CA SER A 10 7.01 11.85 -5.48
C SER A 10 7.98 10.68 -5.24
N VAL A 11 8.42 10.03 -6.32
CA VAL A 11 9.40 8.93 -6.24
C VAL A 11 10.76 9.39 -5.69
N GLU A 12 11.09 10.68 -5.80
CA GLU A 12 12.28 11.29 -5.21
C GLU A 12 12.33 11.11 -3.68
N ARG A 13 11.17 10.96 -3.02
CA ARG A 13 11.14 10.73 -1.57
C ARG A 13 11.78 9.40 -1.15
N TRP A 14 11.86 8.41 -2.05
CA TRP A 14 12.55 7.15 -1.78
C TRP A 14 14.07 7.32 -1.74
N THR A 15 14.62 8.34 -2.41
CA THR A 15 16.07 8.60 -2.44
C THR A 15 16.54 9.49 -1.29
N LEU A 16 15.65 9.84 -0.35
CA LEU A 16 15.93 10.68 0.82
C LEU A 16 15.67 9.88 2.11
N PRO A 17 16.64 9.08 2.58
CA PRO A 17 16.49 8.29 3.80
C PRO A 17 16.14 9.16 5.01
N LEU A 18 15.10 8.78 5.74
CA LEU A 18 14.65 9.49 6.95
C LEU A 18 14.98 8.75 8.26
N PHE A 19 15.33 7.47 8.16
CA PHE A 19 15.74 6.61 9.26
C PHE A 19 16.52 5.41 8.72
N GLU A 20 17.20 4.68 9.61
CA GLU A 20 17.91 3.44 9.27
C GLU A 20 17.33 2.25 10.05
N PRO A 21 17.18 1.06 9.42
CA PRO A 21 17.49 0.78 8.01
C PRO A 21 16.48 1.43 7.04
N TRP A 22 16.96 1.88 5.89
CA TRP A 22 16.11 2.39 4.80
C TRP A 22 15.65 1.32 3.81
N ILE A 23 14.74 1.70 2.92
CA ILE A 23 14.23 0.85 1.84
C ILE A 23 15.38 0.54 0.88
N PRO A 24 15.61 -0.74 0.51
CA PRO A 24 16.59 -1.07 -0.52
C PRO A 24 16.28 -0.40 -1.85
N GLU A 25 17.31 0.07 -2.54
CA GLU A 25 17.17 0.78 -3.83
C GLU A 25 16.39 -0.01 -4.87
N ALA A 26 16.59 -1.33 -4.94
CA ALA A 26 15.86 -2.21 -5.85
C ALA A 26 14.32 -2.19 -5.65
N PHE A 27 13.83 -1.71 -4.51
CA PHE A 27 12.41 -1.62 -4.17
C PHE A 27 11.83 -0.21 -4.34
N TYR A 28 12.61 0.71 -4.91
CA TYR A 28 12.12 2.04 -5.25
C TYR A 28 11.12 1.95 -6.42
N PRO A 29 10.07 2.81 -6.44
CA PRO A 29 9.04 2.76 -7.47
C PRO A 29 9.61 2.83 -8.90
N GLN A 30 10.60 3.69 -9.14
CA GLN A 30 11.27 3.88 -10.43
C GLN A 30 12.16 2.69 -10.84
N HIS A 31 12.55 1.82 -9.92
CA HIS A 31 13.27 0.59 -10.27
C HIS A 31 12.31 -0.58 -10.59
N ILE A 32 11.08 -0.51 -10.08
CA ILE A 32 10.02 -1.49 -10.38
C ILE A 32 9.27 -1.09 -11.66
N PHE A 33 8.93 0.19 -11.81
CA PHE A 33 8.29 0.78 -12.97
C PHE A 33 9.07 2.03 -13.41
N PRO A 34 9.97 1.93 -14.39
CA PRO A 34 10.88 3.04 -14.79
C PRO A 34 10.24 4.36 -15.17
N LYS A 35 8.95 4.37 -15.52
CA LYS A 35 8.20 5.59 -15.84
C LYS A 35 7.53 6.24 -14.62
N ALA A 36 7.66 5.67 -13.43
CA ALA A 36 7.06 6.21 -12.22
C ALA A 36 7.66 7.59 -11.89
N SER A 37 6.80 8.60 -11.75
CA SER A 37 7.13 9.94 -11.24
C SER A 37 6.47 10.18 -9.88
N SER A 38 5.32 9.55 -9.65
CA SER A 38 4.66 9.55 -8.35
C SER A 38 4.04 8.19 -8.00
N VAL A 39 3.76 8.03 -6.70
CA VAL A 39 3.04 6.89 -6.13
C VAL A 39 1.78 7.43 -5.47
N ILE A 40 0.63 6.98 -5.95
CA ILE A 40 -0.66 7.22 -5.29
C ILE A 40 -0.91 6.07 -4.33
N VAL A 41 -1.19 6.38 -3.07
CA VAL A 41 -1.50 5.41 -2.02
C VAL A 41 -2.96 5.57 -1.64
N ILE A 42 -3.69 4.47 -1.65
CA ILE A 42 -5.08 4.43 -1.18
C ILE A 42 -5.19 3.49 0.01
N GLY A 43 -6.06 3.83 0.96
CA GLY A 43 -6.26 3.09 2.19
C GLY A 43 -7.73 2.84 2.49
N LEU A 44 -8.04 1.62 2.96
CA LEU A 44 -9.34 1.25 3.49
C LEU A 44 -9.21 0.83 4.97
N PRO A 45 -10.00 1.42 5.88
CA PRO A 45 -9.96 1.04 7.28
C PRO A 45 -10.65 -0.31 7.51
N VAL A 46 -10.08 -1.12 8.39
CA VAL A 46 -10.71 -2.34 8.92
C VAL A 46 -11.53 -1.95 10.15
N GLY A 47 -12.84 -2.15 10.12
CA GLY A 47 -13.74 -1.76 11.21
C GLY A 47 -13.36 -2.39 12.56
N LEU A 48 -13.55 -1.64 13.66
CA LEU A 48 -13.30 -2.13 15.02
C LEU A 48 -14.08 -3.42 15.34
N PRO A 49 -15.39 -3.52 15.05
CA PRO A 49 -16.14 -4.75 15.32
C PRO A 49 -15.56 -5.96 14.58
N VAL A 50 -14.94 -5.78 13.41
CA VAL A 50 -14.29 -6.86 12.67
C VAL A 50 -13.06 -7.33 13.41
N ILE A 51 -12.20 -6.39 13.83
CA ILE A 51 -10.95 -6.69 14.53
C ILE A 51 -11.20 -7.36 15.88
N GLU A 52 -12.24 -6.96 16.61
CA GLU A 52 -12.59 -7.56 17.91
C GLU A 52 -13.00 -9.04 17.81
N THR A 53 -13.30 -9.53 16.60
CA THR A 53 -13.57 -10.96 16.37
C THR A 53 -12.33 -11.77 16.02
N THR A 54 -11.12 -11.22 16.11
CA THR A 54 -9.90 -11.95 15.78
C THR A 54 -9.47 -12.92 16.88
N PRO A 55 -9.01 -14.16 16.56
CA PRO A 55 -9.08 -14.80 15.24
C PRO A 55 -10.46 -15.42 14.99
N SER A 56 -11.08 -15.18 13.82
CA SER A 56 -12.31 -15.85 13.40
C SER A 56 -12.51 -15.88 11.88
N ILE A 57 -13.35 -16.81 11.40
CA ILE A 57 -13.78 -16.86 9.99
C ILE A 57 -14.45 -15.53 9.58
N TYR A 58 -15.21 -14.92 10.49
CA TYR A 58 -15.87 -13.64 10.25
C TYR A 58 -14.86 -12.52 9.98
N TYR A 59 -13.81 -12.42 10.81
CA TYR A 59 -12.67 -11.53 10.56
C TYR A 59 -12.03 -11.82 9.20
N HIS A 60 -11.74 -13.09 8.89
CA HIS A 60 -11.08 -13.48 7.65
C HIS A 60 -11.86 -13.06 6.39
N GLU A 61 -13.18 -13.30 6.35
CA GLU A 61 -14.00 -12.95 5.17
C GLU A 61 -14.15 -11.43 4.99
N LEU A 62 -14.32 -10.68 6.08
CA LEU A 62 -14.40 -9.23 6.00
C LEU A 62 -13.05 -8.61 5.63
N TYR A 63 -11.95 -9.13 6.16
CA TYR A 63 -10.61 -8.70 5.76
C TYR A 63 -10.34 -9.00 4.28
N ARG A 64 -10.75 -10.18 3.79
CA ARG A 64 -10.68 -10.55 2.37
C ARG A 64 -11.49 -9.59 1.48
N THR A 65 -12.68 -9.19 1.94
CA THR A 65 -13.52 -8.23 1.22
C THR A 65 -12.83 -6.88 1.04
N ILE A 66 -12.19 -6.38 2.11
CA ILE A 66 -11.41 -5.12 2.06
C ILE A 66 -10.24 -5.24 1.08
N ASN A 67 -9.53 -6.37 1.09
CA ASN A 67 -8.43 -6.63 0.15
C ASN A 67 -8.91 -6.63 -1.32
N ILE A 68 -10.06 -7.24 -1.61
CA ILE A 68 -10.63 -7.24 -2.97
C ILE A 68 -10.98 -5.81 -3.42
N LEU A 69 -11.60 -5.02 -2.53
CA LEU A 69 -11.97 -3.63 -2.83
C LEU A 69 -10.75 -2.76 -3.10
N LEU A 70 -9.68 -2.91 -2.31
CA LEU A 70 -8.42 -2.20 -2.55
C LEU A 70 -7.89 -2.45 -3.97
N ASP A 71 -7.82 -3.72 -4.39
CA ASP A 71 -7.29 -4.07 -5.69
C ASP A 71 -8.19 -3.61 -6.83
N GLN A 72 -9.51 -3.68 -6.66
CA GLN A 72 -10.45 -3.10 -7.62
C GLN A 72 -10.25 -1.59 -7.77
N TYR A 73 -10.11 -0.86 -6.67
CA TYR A 73 -9.85 0.58 -6.70
C TYR A 73 -8.49 0.92 -7.30
N GLY A 74 -7.45 0.16 -6.96
CA GLY A 74 -6.12 0.31 -7.57
C GLY A 74 -6.16 0.10 -9.08
N TYR A 75 -6.83 -0.97 -9.54
CA TYR A 75 -7.02 -1.25 -10.96
C TYR A 75 -7.79 -0.13 -11.68
N LEU A 76 -8.95 0.28 -11.14
CA LEU A 76 -9.77 1.32 -11.75
C LEU A 76 -9.03 2.67 -11.83
N LEU A 77 -8.31 3.05 -10.77
CA LEU A 77 -7.51 4.26 -10.74
C LEU A 77 -6.36 4.20 -11.76
N SER A 78 -5.63 3.09 -11.82
CA SER A 78 -4.58 2.88 -12.81
C SER A 78 -5.12 2.98 -14.23
N ASN A 79 -6.26 2.34 -14.53
CA ASN A 79 -6.87 2.40 -15.86
C ASN A 79 -7.34 3.83 -16.20
N PHE A 80 -7.93 4.54 -15.24
CA PHE A 80 -8.31 5.93 -15.42
C PHE A 80 -7.13 6.81 -15.82
N LEU A 81 -5.99 6.70 -15.14
CA LEU A 81 -4.78 7.46 -15.45
C LEU A 81 -4.21 7.09 -16.83
N ASN A 82 -4.19 5.81 -17.17
CA ASN A 82 -3.77 5.35 -18.50
C ASN A 82 -4.65 5.95 -19.61
N MET A 83 -5.98 5.98 -19.43
CA MET A 83 -6.90 6.62 -20.39
C MET A 83 -6.67 8.14 -20.53
N LYS A 84 -6.05 8.77 -19.54
CA LYS A 84 -5.65 10.18 -19.58
C LYS A 84 -4.25 10.41 -20.16
N GLY A 85 -3.57 9.35 -20.60
CA GLY A 85 -2.24 9.44 -21.19
C GLY A 85 -1.09 9.38 -20.18
N TYR A 86 -1.36 9.00 -18.93
CA TYR A 86 -0.36 8.80 -17.88
C TYR A 86 -0.11 7.30 -17.67
N PRO A 87 0.97 6.72 -18.23
CA PRO A 87 1.38 5.35 -17.95
C PRO A 87 1.34 5.03 -16.46
N SER A 88 0.50 4.06 -16.09
CA SER A 88 0.26 3.72 -14.69
C SER A 88 0.09 2.22 -14.49
N VAL A 89 0.52 1.71 -13.33
CA VAL A 89 0.34 0.31 -12.91
C VAL A 89 -0.05 0.27 -11.44
N PHE A 90 -1.02 -0.58 -11.08
CA PHE A 90 -1.38 -0.81 -9.68
C PHE A 90 -0.54 -1.96 -9.11
N VAL A 91 -0.13 -1.82 -7.85
CA VAL A 91 0.59 -2.83 -7.09
C VAL A 91 -0.42 -3.53 -6.17
N PRO A 92 -0.68 -4.84 -6.32
CA PRO A 92 -1.66 -5.57 -5.51
C PRO A 92 -1.40 -5.41 -4.00
N ARG A 93 -2.47 -5.36 -3.18
CA ARG A 93 -2.37 -5.22 -1.70
C ARG A 93 -1.49 -6.27 -1.00
N ASP A 94 -1.37 -7.45 -1.62
CA ASP A 94 -0.48 -8.56 -1.28
C ASP A 94 -0.22 -9.42 -2.53
N GLY A 95 0.83 -10.23 -2.50
CA GLY A 95 1.19 -11.12 -3.60
C GLY A 95 2.16 -12.19 -3.12
N TYR A 96 1.62 -13.33 -2.69
CA TYR A 96 2.39 -14.52 -2.35
C TYR A 96 1.84 -15.69 -3.16
N GLY A 97 2.71 -16.37 -3.92
CA GLY A 97 2.32 -17.58 -4.65
C GLY A 97 2.09 -18.77 -3.73
N ASP A 98 2.89 -18.88 -2.66
CA ASP A 98 2.82 -19.95 -1.67
C ASP A 98 3.22 -19.38 -0.29
N ILE A 99 2.55 -19.84 0.77
CA ILE A 99 2.83 -19.41 2.15
C ILE A 99 4.25 -19.80 2.59
N ASN A 100 4.78 -20.93 2.11
CA ASN A 100 6.13 -21.38 2.43
C ASN A 100 7.18 -20.41 1.88
N VAL A 101 6.94 -19.83 0.69
CA VAL A 101 7.82 -18.78 0.13
C VAL A 101 7.83 -17.55 1.04
N LEU A 102 6.68 -17.17 1.60
CA LEU A 102 6.61 -16.06 2.55
C LEU A 102 7.36 -16.37 3.86
N ILE A 103 7.27 -17.61 4.35
CA ILE A 103 8.00 -18.04 5.57
C ILE A 103 9.50 -18.03 5.33
N GLU A 104 9.97 -18.54 4.19
CA GLU A 104 11.39 -18.61 3.84
C GLU A 104 11.97 -17.24 3.44
N ARG A 105 11.18 -16.42 2.73
CA ARG A 105 11.58 -15.12 2.18
C ARG A 105 10.46 -14.09 2.39
N PRO A 106 10.35 -13.51 3.59
CA PRO A 106 9.29 -12.57 3.94
C PRO A 106 9.50 -11.16 3.35
N THR A 107 10.07 -11.08 2.15
CA THR A 107 10.41 -9.82 1.49
C THR A 107 9.43 -9.54 0.38
N ALA A 108 8.63 -8.49 0.54
CA ALA A 108 7.84 -7.94 -0.56
C ALA A 108 8.72 -7.02 -1.42
N PHE A 109 8.53 -7.05 -2.74
CA PHE A 109 9.27 -6.19 -3.67
C PHE A 109 8.91 -4.70 -3.53
N PHE A 110 7.82 -4.37 -2.85
CA PHE A 110 7.39 -3.02 -2.58
C PHE A 110 6.70 -2.90 -1.21
N SER A 111 6.93 -1.80 -0.50
CA SER A 111 6.34 -1.56 0.82
C SER A 111 5.27 -0.48 0.79
N HIS A 112 4.00 -0.89 0.79
CA HIS A 112 2.87 0.03 0.91
C HIS A 112 2.90 0.88 2.20
N LYS A 113 3.46 0.34 3.29
CA LYS A 113 3.61 1.07 4.56
C LYS A 113 4.56 2.27 4.41
N HIS A 114 5.72 2.06 3.77
CA HIS A 114 6.65 3.16 3.49
C HIS A 114 6.05 4.15 2.50
N ALA A 115 5.34 3.66 1.47
CA ALA A 115 4.65 4.55 0.53
C ALA A 115 3.65 5.46 1.26
N ALA A 116 2.85 4.90 2.16
CA ALA A 116 1.89 5.65 2.96
C ALA A 116 2.55 6.67 3.90
N TYR A 117 3.67 6.29 4.53
CA TYR A 117 4.51 7.22 5.32
C TYR A 117 5.02 8.38 4.46
N LEU A 118 5.64 8.07 3.32
CA LEU A 118 6.17 9.07 2.39
C LEU A 118 5.08 9.93 1.76
N ALA A 119 3.84 9.43 1.67
CA ALA A 119 2.66 10.19 1.24
C ALA A 119 2.03 11.02 2.36
N GLY A 120 2.60 11.01 3.58
CA GLY A 120 2.12 11.79 4.72
C GLY A 120 0.86 11.24 5.39
N LEU A 121 0.52 9.96 5.17
CA LEU A 121 -0.72 9.36 5.68
C LEU A 121 -0.62 8.92 7.14
N GLY A 122 0.59 8.88 7.72
CA GLY A 122 0.82 8.44 9.08
C GLY A 122 2.29 8.35 9.44
N SER A 123 2.57 7.81 10.63
CA SER A 123 3.92 7.57 11.15
C SER A 123 4.08 6.13 11.59
N PHE A 124 5.31 5.61 11.59
CA PHE A 124 5.57 4.27 12.14
C PHE A 124 5.40 4.26 13.66
N GLY A 125 4.58 3.35 14.17
CA GLY A 125 4.49 3.04 15.59
C GLY A 125 5.62 2.10 16.04
N VAL A 126 5.75 1.93 17.36
CA VAL A 126 6.77 1.04 17.98
C VAL A 126 6.66 -0.41 17.48
N ASN A 127 5.45 -0.82 17.07
CA ASN A 127 5.18 -2.14 16.50
C ASN A 127 5.45 -2.24 14.98
N ASN A 128 6.12 -1.26 14.36
CA ASN A 128 6.42 -1.17 12.93
C ASN A 128 5.17 -1.14 12.02
N THR A 129 4.00 -0.83 12.56
CA THR A 129 2.78 -0.55 11.79
C THR A 129 2.66 0.94 11.51
N LEU A 130 2.07 1.30 10.38
CA LEU A 130 1.78 2.71 10.09
C LEU A 130 0.54 3.12 10.88
N LEU A 131 0.66 4.18 11.67
CA LEU A 131 -0.41 4.78 12.45
C LEU A 131 -0.97 5.99 11.70
N THR A 132 -2.21 5.87 11.27
CA THR A 132 -2.98 6.99 10.70
C THR A 132 -3.68 7.77 11.82
N LYS A 133 -3.93 9.07 11.62
CA LYS A 133 -4.54 9.93 12.65
C LYS A 133 -5.93 9.46 13.09
N GLU A 134 -6.77 9.04 12.14
CA GLU A 134 -8.17 8.70 12.40
C GLU A 134 -8.37 7.21 12.75
N TYR A 135 -7.62 6.32 12.11
CA TYR A 135 -7.88 4.87 12.21
C TYR A 135 -6.77 4.11 12.95
N GLY A 136 -5.71 4.80 13.37
CA GLY A 136 -4.54 4.18 13.98
C GLY A 136 -3.92 3.14 13.03
N PRO A 137 -3.56 1.93 13.51
CA PRO A 137 -2.93 0.89 12.69
C PRO A 137 -3.91 0.10 11.81
N ARG A 138 -5.22 0.41 11.87
CA ARG A 138 -6.29 -0.42 11.29
C ARG A 138 -6.57 -0.09 9.84
N VAL A 139 -5.54 0.18 9.04
CA VAL A 139 -5.69 0.56 7.63
C VAL A 139 -4.92 -0.41 6.75
N ARG A 140 -5.61 -0.91 5.73
CA ARG A 140 -5.01 -1.66 4.62
C ARG A 140 -4.70 -0.70 3.49
N PHE A 141 -3.54 -0.86 2.87
CA PHE A 141 -3.07 0.02 1.80
C PHE A 141 -2.81 -0.77 0.51
N THR A 142 -3.01 -0.09 -0.61
CA THR A 142 -2.45 -0.46 -1.92
C THR A 142 -1.87 0.80 -2.58
N SER A 143 -1.15 0.64 -3.69
CA SER A 143 -0.47 1.75 -4.35
C SER A 143 -0.56 1.65 -5.87
N VAL A 144 -0.55 2.80 -6.53
CA VAL A 144 -0.49 2.94 -7.99
C VAL A 144 0.76 3.73 -8.33
N PHE A 145 1.62 3.16 -9.15
CA PHE A 145 2.74 3.88 -9.75
C PHE A 145 2.24 4.56 -11.01
N THR A 146 2.63 5.82 -11.19
CA THR A 146 2.18 6.60 -12.34
C THR A 146 3.26 7.58 -12.79
N SER A 147 3.27 7.91 -14.08
CA SER A 147 4.10 8.99 -14.63
C SER A 147 3.48 10.38 -14.47
N ALA A 148 2.31 10.47 -13.81
CA ALA A 148 1.65 11.74 -13.47
C ALA A 148 2.30 12.42 -12.26
#